data_AF-W8BTD0-F1
#
_entry.id   AF-W8BTD0-F1
#
_cell.length_a   1.000
_cell.length_b   1.000
_cell.length_c   1.000
_cell.angle_alpha   90.00
_cell.angle_beta   90.00
_cell.angle_gamma   90.00
#
_symmetry.space_group_name_H-M   'P 1'
#
loop_
_entity.id
_entity.type
_entity.pdbx_description
1 polymer ?
#
loop_
_entity_poly.entity_id
_entity_poly.type
_entity_poly.pdbx_seq_one_letter_code
_entity_poly.pdbx_strand_id
1 'polypeptide(L)'
;MELSPGGQSVDKKPILTPDGLIQTPNAAGNSATPEQVSGPSSPTTGNSTNLTAILPVIYEIIRCVEKDPLDNATKQKESQECSQKILELQKRFEIARNEVKQLPGIEYNKEEQLQRLELLRNQLKLKQQLIRKYKDTQL
;
A
#
# COMPACT_ATOMS: atom_id res chain seq x y z
N MET A 1 24.79 -48.64 7.94
CA MET A 1 23.74 -47.78 8.53
C MET A 1 24.44 -46.55 9.06
N GLU A 2 24.05 -45.41 8.49
CA GLU A 2 24.44 -44.05 8.89
C GLU A 2 24.26 -43.80 10.39
N LEU A 3 25.08 -42.90 10.95
CA LEU A 3 24.66 -41.59 11.46
C LEU A 3 25.82 -40.88 12.19
N SER A 4 26.19 -39.70 11.70
CA SER A 4 26.95 -38.67 12.43
C SER A 4 26.06 -37.90 13.41
N PRO A 5 26.65 -37.32 14.47
CA PRO A 5 26.35 -35.93 14.85
C PRO A 5 27.64 -35.19 15.24
N GLY A 6 27.79 -33.87 15.21
CA GLY A 6 27.01 -32.74 14.74
C GLY A 6 27.95 -31.54 14.82
N GLY A 7 28.07 -30.77 13.73
CA GLY A 7 28.93 -29.58 13.65
C GLY A 7 28.23 -28.35 14.20
N GLN A 8 28.97 -27.56 14.99
CA GLN A 8 28.56 -26.31 15.63
C GLN A 8 27.89 -25.31 14.67
N SER A 9 26.79 -24.71 15.13
CA SER A 9 26.25 -23.47 14.56
C SER A 9 27.17 -22.30 14.91
N VAL A 10 27.60 -21.58 13.88
CA VAL A 10 28.14 -20.22 14.01
C VAL A 10 27.29 -19.29 13.16
N ASP A 11 26.54 -18.42 13.83
CA ASP A 11 25.79 -17.31 13.27
C ASP A 11 26.64 -16.51 12.26
N LYS A 12 26.23 -16.53 10.99
CA LYS A 12 26.75 -15.62 9.97
C LYS A 12 25.61 -14.69 9.54
N LYS A 13 25.69 -13.44 10.01
CA LYS A 13 24.85 -12.32 9.58
C LYS A 13 24.81 -12.25 8.04
N PRO A 14 23.66 -11.91 7.42
CA PRO A 14 23.59 -11.74 5.98
C PRO A 14 24.47 -10.56 5.53
N ILE A 15 25.38 -10.83 4.60
CA ILE A 15 26.17 -9.82 3.89
C ILE A 15 25.31 -9.21 2.78
N LEU A 16 25.32 -7.88 2.70
CA LEU A 16 24.62 -7.05 1.73
C LEU A 16 25.38 -7.07 0.40
N THR A 17 24.86 -7.73 -0.63
CA THR A 17 25.40 -7.67 -2.00
C THR A 17 24.81 -6.48 -2.79
N PRO A 18 25.62 -5.78 -3.61
CA PRO A 18 25.21 -4.56 -4.31
C PRO A 18 24.38 -4.81 -5.59
N ASP A 19 24.04 -6.07 -5.89
CA ASP A 19 23.21 -6.44 -7.04
C ASP A 19 21.91 -7.06 -6.53
N GLY A 20 20.79 -6.40 -6.82
CA GLY A 20 19.48 -6.69 -6.26
C GLY A 20 18.86 -7.96 -6.81
N LEU A 21 19.33 -9.12 -6.35
CA LEU A 21 18.64 -10.39 -6.48
C LEU A 21 18.84 -11.21 -5.20
N ILE A 22 17.75 -11.46 -4.47
CA ILE A 22 17.75 -12.47 -3.41
C ILE A 22 17.88 -13.82 -4.11
N GLN A 23 19.06 -14.44 -4.05
CA GLN A 23 19.26 -15.81 -4.47
C GLN A 23 19.60 -16.65 -3.22
N THR A 24 18.59 -17.36 -2.70
CA THR A 24 18.81 -18.44 -1.73
C THR A 24 19.39 -19.65 -2.47
N PRO A 25 20.43 -20.34 -1.96
CA PRO A 25 20.85 -21.60 -2.54
C PRO A 25 19.87 -22.68 -2.09
N ASN A 26 19.18 -23.34 -3.03
CA ASN A 26 18.70 -24.68 -2.76
C ASN A 26 18.91 -25.58 -3.97
N ALA A 27 19.52 -26.72 -3.68
CA ALA A 27 19.94 -27.73 -4.63
C ALA A 27 18.75 -28.44 -5.30
N ALA A 28 19.02 -28.87 -6.53
CA ALA A 28 18.23 -29.64 -7.48
C ALA A 28 17.06 -30.51 -6.96
N GLY A 29 15.92 -30.41 -7.65
CA GLY A 29 14.81 -31.37 -7.62
C GLY A 29 13.67 -30.93 -8.55
N ASN A 30 13.44 -31.68 -9.64
CA ASN A 30 12.56 -31.39 -10.79
C ASN A 30 11.10 -31.00 -10.49
N SER A 31 10.50 -30.15 -11.33
CA SER A 31 9.21 -30.33 -12.08
C SER A 31 8.63 -28.99 -12.58
N ALA A 32 7.97 -29.01 -13.74
CA ALA A 32 7.59 -27.87 -14.57
C ALA A 32 6.38 -27.04 -14.09
N THR A 33 6.39 -25.71 -14.35
CA THR A 33 5.23 -24.86 -14.75
C THR A 33 5.71 -23.44 -15.10
N PRO A 34 5.19 -22.78 -16.15
CA PRO A 34 5.59 -21.41 -16.49
C PRO A 34 4.70 -20.40 -15.75
N GLU A 35 5.20 -19.81 -14.66
CA GLU A 35 4.52 -18.67 -14.01
C GLU A 35 5.06 -17.34 -14.53
N GLN A 36 4.09 -16.51 -14.92
CA GLN A 36 4.22 -15.19 -15.49
C GLN A 36 4.98 -14.24 -14.56
N VAL A 37 6.03 -13.61 -15.11
CA VAL A 37 6.71 -12.48 -14.49
C VAL A 37 5.74 -11.31 -14.39
N SER A 38 5.18 -11.14 -13.19
CA SER A 38 4.40 -9.96 -12.83
C SER A 38 5.37 -8.80 -12.64
N GLY A 39 5.34 -7.85 -13.59
CA GLY A 39 6.16 -6.64 -13.55
C GLY A 39 5.85 -5.75 -12.34
N PRO A 40 6.73 -4.77 -12.04
CA PRO A 40 6.53 -3.90 -10.89
C PRO A 40 5.28 -3.04 -11.12
N SER A 41 4.27 -3.25 -10.26
CA SER A 41 3.10 -2.39 -10.18
C SER A 41 3.56 -0.95 -9.98
N SER A 42 3.16 -0.09 -10.91
CA SER A 42 3.45 1.34 -10.84
C SER A 42 2.90 1.90 -9.52
N PRO A 43 3.60 2.84 -8.86
CA PRO A 43 3.03 3.54 -7.73
C PRO A 43 1.85 4.35 -8.28
N THR A 44 0.63 3.92 -7.98
CA THR A 44 -0.56 4.75 -8.16
C THR A 44 -0.33 5.99 -7.31
N THR A 45 0.07 7.08 -7.99
CA THR A 45 0.09 8.44 -7.49
C THR A 45 -1.10 8.63 -6.58
N GLY A 46 -0.84 9.15 -5.37
CA GLY A 46 -1.81 9.33 -4.30
C GLY A 46 -3.07 10.06 -4.79
N ASN A 47 -4.01 9.29 -5.30
CA ASN A 47 -5.37 9.75 -5.50
C ASN A 47 -5.90 9.93 -4.08
N SER A 48 -6.21 11.19 -3.77
CA SER A 48 -7.01 11.62 -2.64
C SER A 48 -7.96 10.50 -2.26
N THR A 49 -7.68 9.81 -1.15
CA THR A 49 -8.51 8.71 -0.68
C THR A 49 -9.94 9.20 -0.59
N ASN A 50 -10.90 8.30 -0.79
CA ASN A 50 -12.33 8.63 -0.63
C ASN A 50 -12.67 9.22 0.76
N LEU A 51 -11.70 9.29 1.67
CA LEU A 51 -11.72 10.00 2.94
C LEU A 51 -12.16 11.48 2.82
N THR A 52 -11.70 12.24 1.82
CA THR A 52 -12.18 13.63 1.64
C THR A 52 -13.64 13.70 1.20
N ALA A 53 -14.15 12.64 0.58
CA ALA A 53 -15.56 12.54 0.21
C ALA A 53 -16.46 12.19 1.41
N ILE A 54 -15.94 11.81 2.58
CA ILE A 54 -16.75 11.49 3.77
C ILE A 54 -17.35 12.76 4.39
N LEU A 55 -16.59 13.86 4.42
CA LEU A 55 -16.97 15.10 5.10
C LEU A 55 -18.28 15.72 4.58
N PRO A 56 -18.54 15.82 3.26
CA PRO A 56 -19.83 16.29 2.76
C PRO A 56 -21.03 15.49 3.31
N VAL A 57 -20.91 14.16 3.44
CA VAL A 57 -22.01 13.33 3.94
C VAL A 57 -22.26 13.58 5.42
N ILE A 58 -21.20 13.71 6.22
CA ILE A 58 -21.31 14.06 7.64
C ILE A 58 -22.01 15.41 7.80
N TYR A 59 -21.60 16.40 7.01
CA TYR A 59 -22.20 17.72 7.04
C TYR A 59 -23.70 17.71 6.70
N GLU A 60 -24.11 16.96 5.68
CA GLU A 60 -25.53 16.81 5.34
C GLU A 60 -26.33 16.10 6.44
N ILE A 61 -25.74 15.11 7.14
CA ILE A 61 -26.38 14.45 8.29
C ILE A 61 -26.58 15.45 9.43
N ILE A 62 -25.54 16.21 9.79
CA ILE A 62 -25.62 17.23 10.85
C ILE A 62 -26.72 18.24 10.52
N ARG A 63 -26.72 18.77 9.29
CA ARG A 63 -27.75 19.69 8.81
C ARG A 63 -29.16 19.06 8.90
N CYS A 64 -29.30 17.79 8.54
CA CYS A 64 -30.59 17.12 8.58
C CYS A 64 -31.10 16.88 10.02
N VAL A 65 -30.21 16.68 10.98
CA VAL A 65 -30.56 16.50 12.40
C VAL A 65 -30.88 17.84 13.07
N GLU A 66 -30.18 18.91 12.69
CA GLU A 66 -30.38 20.25 13.23
C GLU A 66 -31.59 20.99 12.63
N LYS A 67 -32.15 20.48 11.53
CA LYS A 67 -33.29 21.10 10.85
C LYS A 67 -34.59 20.88 11.65
N ASP A 68 -35.24 21.98 12.04
CA ASP A 68 -36.56 21.93 12.65
C ASP A 68 -37.63 21.60 11.60
N PRO A 69 -38.41 20.51 11.77
CA PRO A 69 -39.43 20.13 10.80
C PRO A 69 -40.66 21.04 10.89
N LEU A 70 -41.15 21.50 9.74
CA LEU A 70 -42.30 22.40 9.66
C LEU A 70 -43.65 21.70 9.93
N ASP A 71 -43.74 20.41 9.58
CA ASP A 71 -44.93 19.56 9.77
C ASP A 71 -44.56 18.06 9.83
N ASN A 72 -45.51 17.21 10.23
CA ASN A 72 -45.27 15.78 10.42
C ASN A 72 -44.93 15.01 9.13
N ALA A 73 -45.49 15.40 7.97
CA ALA A 73 -45.17 14.73 6.70
C ALA A 73 -43.75 15.10 6.25
N THR A 74 -43.37 16.37 6.41
CA THR A 74 -42.01 16.85 6.17
C THR A 74 -41.00 16.16 7.10
N LYS A 75 -41.32 16.04 8.39
CA LYS A 75 -40.49 15.32 9.37
C LYS A 75 -40.21 13.87 8.96
N GLN A 76 -41.24 13.15 8.51
CA GLN A 76 -41.10 11.74 8.14
C GLN A 76 -40.21 11.58 6.89
N LYS A 77 -40.39 12.46 5.89
CA LYS A 77 -39.56 12.47 4.68
C LYS A 77 -38.09 12.80 5.00
N GLU A 78 -37.85 13.85 5.77
CA GLU A 78 -36.50 14.27 6.16
C GLU A 78 -35.79 13.21 7.01
N SER A 79 -36.51 12.57 7.94
CA SER A 79 -35.98 11.45 8.72
C SER A 79 -35.55 10.27 7.84
N GLN A 80 -36.32 9.97 6.78
CA GLN A 80 -35.98 8.93 5.82
C GLN A 80 -34.76 9.31 4.96
N GLU A 81 -34.67 10.57 4.52
CA GLU A 81 -33.50 11.09 3.79
C GLU A 81 -32.23 11.08 4.67
N CYS A 82 -32.35 11.48 5.94
CA CYS A 82 -31.27 11.40 6.93
C CYS A 82 -30.78 9.96 7.11
N SER A 83 -31.71 9.02 7.26
CA SER A 83 -31.40 7.60 7.41
C SER A 83 -30.63 7.05 6.21
N GLN A 84 -31.01 7.47 4.99
CA GLN A 84 -30.27 7.12 3.77
C GLN A 84 -28.84 7.69 3.78
N LYS A 85 -28.65 8.93 4.25
CA LYS A 85 -27.32 9.55 4.37
C LYS A 85 -26.43 8.83 5.37
N ILE A 86 -27.00 8.31 6.46
CA ILE A 86 -26.28 7.49 7.44
C ILE A 86 -25.81 6.16 6.80
N LEU A 87 -26.66 5.50 6.02
CA LEU A 87 -26.28 4.28 5.28
C LEU A 87 -25.19 4.57 4.24
N GLU A 88 -25.30 5.70 3.54
CA GLU A 88 -24.28 6.17 2.61
C GLU A 88 -22.93 6.39 3.32
N LEU A 89 -22.95 7.01 4.50
CA LEU A 89 -21.76 7.22 5.32
C LEU A 89 -21.11 5.90 5.74
N GLN A 90 -21.90 4.92 6.20
CA GLN A 90 -21.40 3.58 6.55
C GLN A 90 -20.71 2.91 5.36
N LYS A 91 -21.33 2.96 4.18
CA LYS A 91 -20.75 2.41 2.95
C LYS A 91 -19.43 3.09 2.59
N ARG A 92 -19.35 4.42 2.72
CA ARG A 92 -18.12 5.18 2.46
C ARG A 92 -17.00 4.81 3.43
N PHE A 93 -17.31 4.56 4.70
CA PHE A 93 -16.31 4.07 5.66
C PHE A 93 -15.79 2.69 5.32
N GLU A 94 -16.66 1.77 4.88
CA GLU A 94 -16.22 0.43 4.52
C GLU A 94 -15.34 0.44 3.26
N ILE A 95 -15.69 1.27 2.27
CA ILE A 95 -14.83 1.51 1.09
C ILE A 95 -13.47 2.07 1.53
N ALA A 96 -13.46 3.14 2.34
CA ALA A 96 -12.23 3.75 2.80
C ALA A 96 -11.34 2.77 3.60
N ARG A 97 -11.94 1.92 4.45
CA ARG A 97 -11.22 0.87 5.18
C ARG A 97 -10.58 -0.13 4.22
N ASN A 98 -11.30 -0.56 3.20
CA ASN A 98 -10.78 -1.50 2.21
C ASN A 98 -9.67 -0.85 1.36
N GLU A 99 -9.80 0.42 1.01
CA GLU A 99 -8.73 1.17 0.34
C GLU A 99 -7.46 1.26 1.19
N VAL A 100 -7.59 1.57 2.48
CA VAL A 100 -6.45 1.63 3.40
C VAL A 100 -5.73 0.29 3.45
N LYS A 101 -6.45 -0.84 3.46
CA LYS A 101 -5.86 -2.19 3.43
C LYS A 101 -5.16 -2.52 2.11
N GLN A 102 -5.45 -1.81 1.04
CA GLN A 102 -4.81 -2.01 -0.27
C GLN A 102 -3.69 -1.01 -0.54
N LEU A 103 -3.42 -0.09 0.40
CA LEU A 103 -2.36 0.89 0.23
C LEU A 103 -0.99 0.19 0.21
N PRO A 104 -0.15 0.47 -0.80
CA PRO A 104 1.17 -0.14 -0.86
C PRO A 104 2.01 0.31 0.33
N GLY A 105 2.67 -0.66 0.96
CA GLY A 105 3.61 -0.42 2.04
C GLY A 105 3.01 -0.40 3.45
N ILE A 106 1.71 -0.60 3.63
CA ILE A 106 1.10 -0.77 4.96
C ILE A 106 1.64 -1.98 5.74
N GLU A 107 2.21 -2.95 5.02
CA GLU A 107 2.85 -4.15 5.57
C GLU A 107 4.16 -3.83 6.32
N TYR A 108 4.74 -2.64 6.09
CA TYR A 108 5.99 -2.22 6.67
C TYR A 108 5.76 -1.31 7.86
N ASN A 109 6.61 -1.44 8.88
CA ASN A 109 6.65 -0.47 9.94
C ASN A 109 7.26 0.86 9.45
N LYS A 110 7.08 1.93 10.24
CA LYS A 110 7.53 3.28 9.87
C LYS A 110 9.03 3.35 9.54
N GLU A 111 9.87 2.67 10.31
CA GLU A 111 11.32 2.67 10.13
C GLU A 111 11.68 2.04 8.78
N GLU A 112 11.08 0.88 8.46
CA GLU A 112 11.28 0.15 7.21
C GLU A 112 10.82 0.96 5.99
N GLN A 113 9.67 1.64 6.10
CA GLN A 113 9.17 2.52 5.04
C GLN A 113 10.17 3.66 4.74
N LEU A 114 10.70 4.30 5.79
CA LEU A 114 11.68 5.37 5.67
C LEU A 114 13.00 4.88 5.09
N GLN A 115 13.49 3.72 5.54
CA GLN A 115 14.71 3.12 5.00
C GLN A 115 14.57 2.81 3.50
N ARG A 116 13.43 2.25 3.09
CA ARG A 116 13.18 1.92 1.68
C ARG A 116 13.05 3.16 0.80
N LEU A 117 12.42 4.21 1.33
CA LEU A 117 12.34 5.52 0.68
C LEU A 117 13.74 6.11 0.47
N GLU A 118 14.61 6.03 1.45
CA GLU A 118 16.00 6.50 1.34
C GLU A 118 16.80 5.67 0.31
N LEU A 119 16.62 4.35 0.30
CA LEU A 119 17.23 3.48 -0.71
C LEU A 119 16.80 3.86 -2.13
N LEU A 120 15.50 4.10 -2.35
CA LEU A 120 14.96 4.52 -3.64
C LEU A 120 15.53 5.86 -4.09
N ARG A 121 15.69 6.83 -3.17
CA ARG A 121 16.33 8.12 -3.47
C ARG A 121 17.77 7.95 -3.91
N ASN A 122 18.54 7.12 -3.21
CA ASN A 122 19.92 6.83 -3.56
C ASN A 122 20.04 6.12 -4.91
N GLN A 123 19.16 5.14 -5.17
CA GLN A 123 19.10 4.45 -6.46
C GLN A 123 18.80 5.44 -7.60
N LEU A 124 17.84 6.34 -7.40
CA LEU A 124 17.49 7.36 -8.38
C LEU A 124 18.68 8.29 -8.66
N LYS A 125 19.36 8.76 -7.62
CA LYS A 125 20.57 9.60 -7.74
C LYS A 125 21.65 8.91 -8.55
N LEU A 126 21.94 7.64 -8.26
CA LEU A 126 22.96 6.87 -8.97
C LEU A 126 22.57 6.65 -10.45
N LYS A 127 21.31 6.28 -10.72
CA LYS A 127 20.80 6.13 -12.10
C LYS A 127 20.92 7.45 -12.88
N GLN A 128 20.60 8.58 -12.26
CA GLN A 128 20.76 9.89 -12.90
C GLN A 128 22.22 10.22 -13.20
N GLN A 129 23.13 9.96 -12.27
CA GLN A 129 24.57 10.15 -12.49
C GLN A 129 25.08 9.31 -13.64
N LEU A 130 24.65 8.05 -13.72
CA LEU A 130 25.02 7.15 -14.79
C LEU A 130 24.54 7.66 -16.15
N ILE A 131 23.26 8.06 -16.25
CA ILE A 131 22.69 8.64 -17.46
C ILE A 131 23.48 9.89 -17.88
N ARG A 132 23.83 10.79 -16.95
CA ARG A 132 24.65 11.97 -17.26
C ARG A 132 26.01 11.57 -17.84
N LYS A 133 26.74 10.65 -17.19
CA LYS A 133 28.02 10.18 -17.71
C LYS A 133 27.93 9.63 -19.12
N TYR A 134 26.92 8.82 -19.42
CA TYR A 134 26.73 8.29 -20.78
C TYR A 134 26.39 9.39 -21.78
N LYS A 135 25.60 10.40 -21.42
CA LYS A 135 25.32 11.55 -22.28
C LYS A 135 26.58 12.39 -22.55
N ASP A 136 27.38 12.63 -21.53
CA ASP A 136 28.60 13.43 -21.63
C ASP A 136 29.73 12.71 -22.42
N THR A 137 29.69 11.38 -22.49
CA THR A 137 30.68 10.55 -23.22
C THR A 137 30.25 10.22 -24.66
N GLN A 138 28.96 10.39 -25.00
CA GLN A 138 28.40 10.16 -26.34
C GLN A 138 28.29 11.46 -27.18
N LEU A 139 28.81 12.57 -26.65
CA LEU A 139 29.02 13.86 -27.32
C LEU A 139 30.52 14.08 -27.53
#